data_AF-A0AAW8H240-F1
#
_entry.id   AF-A0AAW8H240-F1
#
_cell.length_a   1.000
_cell.length_b   1.000
_cell.length_c   1.000
_cell.angle_alpha   90.00
_cell.angle_beta   90.00
_cell.angle_gamma   90.00
#
_symmetry.space_group_name_H-M   'P 1'
#
loop_
_entity.id
_entity.type
_entity.pdbx_description
1 polymer ?
#
loop_
_entity_poly.entity_id
_entity_poly.type
_entity_poly.pdbx_seq_one_letter_code
_entity_poly.pdbx_strand_id
1 'polypeptide(L)'
;MDFSTIKPGDVLVSNFSMGPFPYQHWALVSDRKCSDGFYMLISASERTGTVKEEKVGVVTQGAKTYLADINLPVPVELAIQNARAQVDVWKYSVTDRNCEQFINFVLGLGITSKQVKTGIALGATGALATALLSEKPTWFKILGVAVACAGVGVASAKAVEKKEQA
;
A
#
# COMPACT_ATOMS: atom_id res chain seq x y z
N MET A 1 -8.97 8.66 -12.27
CA MET A 1 -9.13 7.64 -13.32
C MET A 1 -10.60 7.33 -13.50
N ASP A 2 -11.00 6.86 -14.67
CA ASP A 2 -12.34 6.28 -14.86
C ASP A 2 -12.34 4.85 -14.29
N PHE A 3 -13.24 4.55 -13.35
CA PHE A 3 -13.36 3.21 -12.76
C PHE A 3 -14.16 2.24 -13.63
N SER A 4 -14.76 2.69 -14.72
CA SER A 4 -15.46 1.81 -15.68
C SER A 4 -14.49 0.95 -16.50
N THR A 5 -13.22 1.36 -16.59
CA THR A 5 -12.20 0.73 -17.44
C THR A 5 -11.36 -0.32 -16.72
N ILE A 6 -11.47 -0.44 -15.39
CA ILE A 6 -10.73 -1.41 -14.58
C ILE A 6 -11.22 -2.83 -14.85
N LYS A 7 -10.32 -3.80 -14.73
CA LYS A 7 -10.58 -5.22 -14.97
C LYS A 7 -10.26 -6.06 -13.73
N PRO A 8 -10.93 -7.20 -13.54
CA PRO A 8 -10.56 -8.13 -12.47
C PRO A 8 -9.07 -8.47 -12.53
N GLY A 9 -8.41 -8.46 -11.37
CA GLY A 9 -6.97 -8.69 -11.25
C GLY A 9 -6.10 -7.43 -11.39
N ASP A 10 -6.64 -6.31 -11.85
CA ASP A 10 -5.94 -5.03 -11.78
C ASP A 10 -5.62 -4.67 -10.33
N VAL A 11 -4.50 -3.98 -10.11
CA VAL A 11 -4.15 -3.43 -8.78
C VAL A 11 -4.28 -1.93 -8.82
N LEU A 12 -5.10 -1.40 -7.91
CA LEU A 12 -5.30 0.02 -7.71
C LEU A 12 -4.47 0.52 -6.55
N VAL A 13 -3.89 1.70 -6.73
CA VAL A 13 -3.18 2.43 -5.68
C VAL A 13 -3.83 3.80 -5.49
N SER A 14 -4.26 4.06 -4.25
CA SER A 14 -4.85 5.33 -3.83
C SER A 14 -3.87 6.09 -2.93
N ASN A 15 -3.64 7.37 -3.23
CA ASN A 15 -2.74 8.21 -2.43
C ASN A 15 -3.50 8.88 -1.28
N PHE A 16 -3.08 8.59 -0.06
CA PHE A 16 -3.63 9.17 1.16
C PHE A 16 -2.57 9.96 1.93
N SER A 17 -3.01 10.67 2.97
CA SER A 17 -2.15 11.40 3.90
C SER A 17 -2.54 11.10 5.34
N MET A 18 -1.56 10.83 6.20
CA MET A 18 -1.70 10.75 7.65
C MET A 18 -0.94 11.93 8.26
N GLY A 19 -1.64 13.03 8.51
CA GLY A 19 -1.00 14.30 8.85
C GLY A 19 -0.07 14.77 7.71
N PRO A 20 1.21 15.08 7.98
CA PRO A 20 2.15 15.51 6.94
C PRO A 20 2.71 14.35 6.09
N PHE A 21 2.42 13.10 6.44
CA PHE A 21 3.05 11.93 5.83
C PHE A 21 2.16 11.32 4.74
N PRO A 22 2.58 11.34 3.47
CA PRO A 22 1.84 10.66 2.40
C PRO A 22 2.05 9.16 2.51
N TYR A 23 0.99 8.39 2.26
CA TYR A 23 1.06 6.94 2.13
C TYR A 23 0.18 6.44 0.98
N GLN A 24 0.34 5.17 0.63
CA GLN A 24 -0.41 4.53 -0.44
C GLN A 24 -1.24 3.40 0.12
N HIS A 25 -2.50 3.33 -0.30
CA HIS A 25 -3.36 2.20 -0.04
C HIS A 25 -3.49 1.36 -1.31
N TRP A 26 -3.30 0.06 -1.17
CA TRP A 26 -3.27 -0.89 -2.28
C TRP A 26 -4.50 -1.79 -2.23
N ALA A 27 -5.11 -2.03 -3.38
CA ALA A 27 -6.31 -2.86 -3.50
C ALA A 27 -6.30 -3.69 -4.79
N LEU A 28 -6.81 -4.91 -4.71
CA LEU A 28 -7.02 -5.79 -5.87
C LEU A 28 -8.43 -5.59 -6.40
N VAL A 29 -8.59 -5.43 -7.71
CA VAL A 29 -9.89 -5.39 -8.37
C VAL A 29 -10.48 -6.81 -8.41
N SER A 30 -11.67 -6.95 -7.86
CA SER A 30 -12.42 -8.19 -7.81
C SER A 30 -13.11 -8.51 -9.14
N ASP A 31 -13.54 -9.76 -9.31
CA ASP A 31 -14.47 -10.20 -10.35
C ASP A 31 -15.95 -9.93 -10.00
N ARG A 32 -16.25 -9.49 -8.77
CA ARG A 32 -17.59 -9.14 -8.33
C ARG A 32 -17.90 -7.69 -8.64
N LYS A 33 -19.09 -7.42 -9.16
CA LYS A 33 -19.64 -6.07 -9.32
C LYS A 33 -20.57 -5.68 -8.18
N CYS A 34 -20.55 -4.42 -7.78
CA CYS A 34 -21.55 -3.86 -6.87
C CYS A 34 -22.79 -3.36 -7.61
N SER A 35 -23.80 -2.92 -6.84
CA SER A 35 -25.11 -2.48 -7.33
C SER A 35 -25.08 -1.31 -8.32
N ASP A 36 -23.98 -0.56 -8.35
CA ASP A 36 -23.72 0.56 -9.25
C ASP A 36 -22.99 0.14 -10.53
N GLY A 37 -22.73 -1.16 -10.72
CA GLY A 37 -22.14 -1.73 -11.94
C GLY A 37 -20.61 -1.75 -11.97
N PHE A 38 -19.94 -1.12 -10.99
CA PHE A 38 -18.47 -1.13 -10.88
C PHE A 38 -17.96 -2.42 -10.22
N TYR A 39 -16.73 -2.82 -10.54
CA TYR A 39 -16.06 -3.91 -9.82
C TYR A 39 -15.75 -3.50 -8.38
N MET A 40 -15.88 -4.45 -7.45
CA MET A 40 -15.51 -4.27 -6.05
C MET A 40 -14.00 -4.39 -5.87
N LEU A 41 -13.48 -3.89 -4.75
CA LEU A 41 -12.06 -3.93 -4.42
C LEU A 41 -11.84 -4.79 -3.17
N ILE A 42 -10.82 -5.65 -3.20
CA ILE A 42 -10.39 -6.44 -2.05
C ILE A 42 -9.11 -5.82 -1.52
N SER A 43 -9.10 -5.39 -0.25
CA SER A 43 -7.92 -4.80 0.37
C SER A 43 -7.86 -5.04 1.88
N ALA A 44 -6.64 -5.13 2.41
CA ALA A 44 -6.39 -5.08 3.85
C ALA A 44 -6.27 -3.61 4.29
N SER A 45 -7.02 -3.17 5.30
CA SER A 45 -6.97 -1.77 5.72
C SER A 45 -6.95 -1.61 7.24
N GLU A 46 -6.39 -0.49 7.70
CA GLU A 46 -6.45 -0.10 9.11
C GLU A 46 -7.90 0.17 9.55
N ARG A 47 -8.70 0.81 8.69
CA ARG A 47 -10.11 1.14 8.94
C ARG A 47 -10.94 -0.09 9.32
N THR A 48 -10.69 -1.22 8.66
CA THR A 48 -11.41 -2.47 8.89
C THR A 48 -10.66 -3.41 9.84
N GLY A 49 -9.38 -3.16 10.13
CA GLY A 49 -8.50 -4.07 10.88
C GLY A 49 -8.20 -5.41 10.18
N THR A 50 -8.75 -5.63 8.99
CA THR A 50 -8.70 -6.89 8.24
C THR A 50 -8.90 -6.67 6.74
N VAL A 51 -8.91 -7.76 5.96
CA VAL A 51 -9.26 -7.74 4.54
C VAL A 51 -10.77 -7.72 4.36
N LYS A 52 -11.25 -6.81 3.50
CA LYS A 52 -12.65 -6.74 3.09
C LYS A 52 -12.77 -6.55 1.58
N GLU A 53 -13.89 -7.00 1.03
CA GLU A 53 -14.32 -6.76 -0.34
C GLU A 53 -15.39 -5.65 -0.32
N GLU A 54 -15.05 -4.47 -0.80
CA GLU A 54 -15.84 -3.25 -0.62
C GLU A 54 -15.97 -2.46 -1.94
N LYS A 55 -16.92 -1.52 -1.98
CA LYS A 55 -17.12 -0.64 -3.13
C LYS A 55 -15.93 0.28 -3.33
N VAL A 56 -15.64 0.63 -4.59
CA VAL A 56 -14.53 1.54 -4.97
C VAL A 56 -14.59 2.86 -4.17
N GLY A 57 -15.76 3.48 -4.07
CA GLY A 57 -15.92 4.75 -3.34
C GLY A 57 -15.59 4.64 -1.84
N VAL A 58 -15.84 3.48 -1.23
CA VAL A 58 -15.53 3.21 0.18
C VAL A 58 -14.04 3.03 0.40
N VAL A 59 -13.37 2.32 -0.50
CA VAL A 59 -11.93 2.03 -0.40
C VAL A 59 -11.09 3.26 -0.75
N THR A 60 -11.46 3.97 -1.82
CA THR A 60 -10.68 5.11 -2.34
C THR A 60 -11.00 6.42 -1.63
N GLN A 61 -12.20 6.60 -1.09
CA GLN A 61 -12.64 7.84 -0.40
C GLN A 61 -12.36 9.13 -1.21
N GLY A 62 -12.45 9.06 -2.55
CA GLY A 62 -12.18 10.19 -3.43
C GLY A 62 -10.69 10.53 -3.61
N ALA A 63 -9.77 9.73 -3.04
CA ALA A 63 -8.33 9.91 -3.20
C ALA A 63 -7.88 9.75 -4.66
N LYS A 64 -6.78 10.43 -5.01
CA LYS A 64 -6.14 10.24 -6.32
C LYS A 64 -5.71 8.79 -6.46
N THR A 65 -6.37 8.09 -7.37
CA THR A 65 -6.24 6.63 -7.59
C THR A 65 -5.83 6.34 -9.03
N TYR A 66 -4.97 5.34 -9.19
CA TYR A 66 -4.40 4.92 -10.47
C TYR A 66 -4.10 3.41 -10.49
N LEU A 67 -3.87 2.86 -11.69
CA LEU A 67 -3.45 1.47 -11.89
C LEU A 67 -1.96 1.33 -11.61
N ALA A 68 -1.59 0.40 -10.73
CA ALA A 68 -0.20 0.06 -10.50
C ALA A 68 0.35 -0.76 -11.67
N ASP A 69 1.59 -0.49 -12.07
CA ASP A 69 2.30 -1.29 -13.06
C ASP A 69 2.91 -2.53 -12.40
N ILE A 70 2.13 -3.61 -12.34
CA ILE A 70 2.52 -4.87 -11.69
C ILE A 70 2.27 -6.03 -12.64
N ASN A 71 3.28 -6.87 -12.82
CA ASN A 71 3.13 -8.15 -13.49
C ASN A 71 2.59 -9.18 -12.50
N LEU A 72 1.48 -9.82 -12.87
CA LEU A 72 0.87 -10.91 -12.11
C LEU A 72 1.66 -12.21 -12.34
N PRO A 73 2.35 -12.76 -11.32
CA PRO A 73 3.04 -14.05 -11.43
C PRO A 73 2.08 -15.24 -11.43
N VAL A 74 0.86 -15.03 -10.94
CA VAL A 74 -0.20 -16.03 -10.79
C VAL A 74 -1.42 -15.65 -11.64
N PRO A 75 -2.26 -16.62 -12.03
CA PRO A 75 -3.53 -16.33 -12.70
C PRO A 75 -4.43 -15.40 -11.89
N VAL A 76 -5.20 -14.56 -12.58
CA VAL A 76 -6.12 -13.58 -11.96
C VAL A 76 -7.10 -14.25 -11.01
N GLU A 77 -7.65 -15.39 -11.43
CA GLU A 77 -8.62 -16.17 -10.66
C GLU A 77 -8.00 -16.64 -9.34
N LEU A 78 -6.75 -17.10 -9.38
CA LEU A 78 -6.02 -17.54 -8.19
C LEU A 78 -5.71 -16.37 -7.26
N ALA A 79 -5.32 -15.21 -7.80
CA ALA A 79 -5.10 -14.00 -7.00
C ALA A 79 -6.38 -13.57 -6.25
N ILE A 80 -7.53 -13.57 -6.94
CA ILE A 80 -8.83 -13.22 -6.35
C ILE A 80 -9.26 -14.27 -5.30
N GLN A 81 -9.06 -15.56 -5.57
CA GLN A 81 -9.33 -16.64 -4.60
C GLN A 81 -8.48 -16.48 -3.34
N ASN A 82 -7.17 -16.24 -3.49
CA ASN A 82 -6.25 -15.99 -2.38
C ASN A 82 -6.68 -14.75 -1.58
N ALA A 83 -7.08 -13.68 -2.26
CA ALA A 83 -7.56 -12.45 -1.63
C ALA A 83 -8.83 -12.69 -0.80
N ARG A 84 -9.81 -13.42 -1.35
CA ARG A 84 -11.05 -13.76 -0.64
C ARG A 84 -10.82 -14.69 0.54
N ALA A 85 -9.87 -15.63 0.44
CA ALA A 85 -9.50 -16.51 1.54
C ALA A 85 -8.94 -15.77 2.78
N GLN A 86 -8.53 -14.51 2.63
CA GLN A 86 -8.03 -13.68 3.72
C GLN A 86 -9.09 -12.72 4.30
N VAL A 87 -10.28 -12.64 3.70
CA VAL A 87 -11.38 -11.81 4.22
C VAL A 87 -11.71 -12.24 5.65
N ASP A 88 -11.74 -11.27 6.57
CA ASP A 88 -11.97 -11.49 8.02
C ASP A 88 -10.93 -12.35 8.76
N VAL A 89 -9.90 -12.84 8.07
CA VAL A 89 -8.82 -13.67 8.65
C VAL A 89 -7.53 -12.86 8.81
N TRP A 90 -7.25 -11.95 7.87
CA TRP A 90 -6.04 -11.14 7.90
C TRP A 90 -6.03 -10.20 9.11
N LYS A 91 -4.95 -10.23 9.91
CA LYS A 91 -4.77 -9.30 11.03
C LYS A 91 -3.91 -8.13 10.57
N TYR A 92 -4.53 -6.98 10.33
CA TYR A 92 -3.83 -5.83 9.76
C TYR A 92 -2.74 -5.30 10.71
N SER A 93 -1.59 -4.97 10.14
CA SER A 93 -0.50 -4.26 10.82
C SER A 93 0.23 -3.37 9.81
N VAL A 94 0.46 -2.11 10.15
CA VAL A 94 1.13 -1.14 9.27
C VAL A 94 2.56 -1.58 8.89
N THR A 95 3.23 -2.34 9.77
CA THR A 95 4.66 -2.69 9.62
C THR A 95 4.93 -4.09 9.05
N ASP A 96 3.98 -5.02 9.10
CA ASP A 96 4.21 -6.43 8.73
C ASP A 96 3.09 -7.08 7.90
N ARG A 97 1.85 -6.60 8.05
CA ARG A 97 0.67 -7.16 7.37
C ARG A 97 -0.22 -6.04 6.83
N ASN A 98 0.39 -5.11 6.11
CA ASN A 98 -0.28 -3.94 5.55
C ASN A 98 -0.90 -4.23 4.18
N CYS A 99 -1.47 -3.19 3.55
CA CYS A 99 -2.13 -3.31 2.24
C CYS A 99 -1.17 -3.76 1.12
N GLU A 100 0.06 -3.23 1.05
CA GLU A 100 1.06 -3.63 0.05
C GLU A 100 1.50 -5.09 0.25
N GLN A 101 1.74 -5.49 1.50
CA GLN A 101 2.07 -6.87 1.86
C GLN A 101 0.95 -7.85 1.55
N PHE A 102 -0.30 -7.44 1.76
CA PHE A 102 -1.46 -8.22 1.37
C PHE A 102 -1.52 -8.42 -0.15
N ILE A 103 -1.34 -7.35 -0.94
CA ILE A 103 -1.31 -7.46 -2.41
C ILE A 103 -0.17 -8.38 -2.85
N ASN A 104 1.05 -8.17 -2.35
CA ASN A 104 2.18 -9.02 -2.71
C ASN A 104 1.96 -10.50 -2.32
N PHE A 105 1.30 -10.76 -1.20
CA PHE A 105 0.90 -12.12 -0.81
C PHE A 105 -0.06 -12.74 -1.82
N VAL A 106 -1.16 -12.07 -2.17
CA VAL A 106 -2.17 -12.65 -3.07
C VAL A 106 -1.67 -12.81 -4.50
N LEU A 107 -0.69 -11.99 -4.90
CA LEU A 107 0.00 -12.10 -6.17
C LEU A 107 1.14 -13.14 -6.17
N GLY A 108 1.43 -13.81 -5.06
CA GLY A 108 2.52 -14.81 -5.00
C GLY A 108 3.93 -14.22 -4.96
N LEU A 109 4.07 -12.92 -4.68
CA LEU A 109 5.35 -12.21 -4.49
C LEU A 109 5.87 -12.30 -3.05
N GLY A 110 5.10 -12.92 -2.15
CA GLY A 110 5.40 -13.06 -0.72
C GLY A 110 5.01 -11.83 0.12
N ILE A 111 5.09 -11.95 1.45
CA ILE A 111 4.70 -10.87 2.38
C ILE A 111 5.85 -9.86 2.48
N THR A 112 5.91 -8.91 1.55
CA THR A 112 6.93 -7.84 1.56
C THR A 112 6.32 -6.48 1.24
N SER A 113 6.93 -5.39 1.73
CA SER A 113 6.55 -4.00 1.38
C SER A 113 7.81 -3.18 1.11
N LYS A 114 7.89 -2.54 -0.06
CA LYS A 114 9.00 -1.66 -0.41
C LYS A 114 8.96 -0.39 0.42
N GLN A 115 7.76 0.15 0.67
CA GLN A 115 7.57 1.36 1.48
C GLN A 115 8.06 1.16 2.92
N VAL A 116 7.69 0.05 3.57
CA VAL A 116 8.14 -0.28 4.92
C VAL A 116 9.65 -0.51 4.95
N LYS A 117 10.19 -1.33 4.05
CA LYS A 117 11.64 -1.62 4.00
C LYS A 117 12.47 -0.34 3.82
N THR A 118 12.06 0.54 2.91
CA THR A 118 12.77 1.79 2.61
C THR A 118 12.63 2.79 3.75
N GLY A 119 11.43 2.91 4.33
CA GLY A 119 11.18 3.77 5.50
C GLY A 119 12.04 3.37 6.71
N ILE A 120 12.10 2.08 7.04
CA ILE A 120 12.95 1.56 8.13
C ILE A 120 14.43 1.83 7.83
N ALA A 121 14.89 1.52 6.61
CA ALA A 121 16.29 1.69 6.22
C ALA A 121 16.75 3.15 6.30
N LEU A 122 15.97 4.09 5.75
CA LEU A 122 16.31 5.52 5.82
C LEU A 122 16.12 6.10 7.23
N GLY A 123 15.13 5.64 7.99
CA GLY A 123 14.97 6.05 9.38
C GLY A 123 16.17 5.65 10.24
N ALA A 124 16.63 4.41 10.13
CA ALA A 124 17.83 3.92 10.83
C ALA A 124 19.10 4.67 10.40
N THR A 125 19.25 4.93 9.10
CA THR A 125 20.38 5.69 8.56
C THR A 125 20.38 7.13 9.08
N GLY A 126 19.23 7.80 9.10
CA GLY A 126 19.09 9.15 9.65
C GLY A 126 19.39 9.21 11.14
N ALA A 127 18.95 8.22 11.92
CA ALA A 127 19.27 8.09 13.34
C ALA A 127 20.78 7.96 13.56
N LEU A 128 21.43 7.04 12.84
CA LEU A 128 22.87 6.75 12.97
C LEU A 128 23.71 7.97 12.55
N ALA A 129 23.39 8.59 11.42
CA ALA A 129 24.06 9.81 10.96
C ALA A 129 23.93 10.93 12.00
N THR A 130 22.75 11.12 12.59
CA THR A 130 22.55 12.13 13.63
C THR A 130 23.37 11.83 14.89
N ALA A 131 23.44 10.57 15.31
CA ALA A 131 24.21 10.17 16.48
C ALA A 131 25.72 10.36 16.28
N LEU A 132 26.23 10.11 15.07
CA LEU A 132 27.66 10.19 14.76
C LEU A 132 28.13 11.61 14.38
N LEU A 133 27.29 12.40 13.72
CA LEU A 133 27.68 13.67 13.10
C LEU A 133 27.18 14.90 13.85
N SER A 134 26.27 14.76 14.82
CA SER A 134 25.83 15.89 15.64
C SER A 134 26.81 16.12 16.78
N GLU A 135 27.25 17.37 16.97
CA GLU A 135 28.14 17.75 18.08
C GLU A 135 27.56 17.44 19.47
N LYS A 136 26.23 17.48 19.59
CA LYS A 136 25.48 17.16 20.81
C LYS A 136 24.21 16.39 20.43
N PRO A 137 24.32 15.07 20.22
CA PRO A 137 23.21 14.25 19.79
C PRO A 137 22.28 14.00 20.98
N THR A 138 21.19 14.78 21.07
CA THR A 138 20.12 14.49 22.02
C THR A 138 19.18 13.45 21.41
N TRP A 139 18.54 12.63 22.26
CA TRP A 139 17.61 11.60 21.79
C TRP A 139 16.45 12.17 20.97
N PHE A 140 15.97 13.38 21.30
CA PHE A 140 14.96 14.09 20.52
C PHE A 140 15.43 14.44 19.09
N LYS A 141 16.69 14.87 18.92
CA LYS A 141 17.25 15.15 17.59
C LYS A 141 17.38 13.87 16.77
N ILE A 142 17.90 12.80 17.39
CA ILE A 142 18.02 11.49 16.76
C ILE A 142 16.65 11.00 16.28
N LEU A 143 15.64 11.04 17.16
CA LEU A 143 14.28 10.61 16.83
C LEU A 143 13.64 11.50 15.75
N GLY A 144 13.78 12.82 15.86
CA GLY A 144 13.21 13.75 14.89
C GLY A 144 13.76 13.54 13.47
N VAL A 145 15.09 13.39 13.34
CA VAL A 145 15.72 13.11 12.04
C VAL A 145 15.36 11.71 11.54
N ALA A 146 15.32 10.71 12.41
CA ALA A 146 14.91 9.36 12.04
C ALA A 146 13.49 9.33 11.45
N VAL A 147 12.53 10.02 12.09
CA VAL A 147 11.15 10.12 11.59
C VAL A 147 11.09 10.87 10.26
N ALA A 148 11.83 11.97 10.12
CA ALA A 148 11.88 12.71 8.86
C ALA A 148 12.44 11.86 7.71
N CYS A 149 13.57 11.16 7.93
CA CYS A 149 14.18 10.28 6.93
C CYS A 149 13.30 9.08 6.59
N ALA A 150 12.61 8.49 7.58
CA ALA A 150 11.64 7.42 7.32
C ALA A 150 10.49 7.91 6.43
N GLY A 151 9.97 9.11 6.67
CA GLY A 151 8.96 9.75 5.82
C GLY A 151 9.44 9.94 4.37
N VAL A 152 10.67 10.40 4.17
CA VAL A 152 11.31 10.50 2.84
C VAL A 152 11.44 9.12 2.18
N GLY A 153 11.80 8.09 2.95
CA GLY A 153 11.91 6.72 2.45
C GLY A 153 10.58 6.16 1.95
N VAL A 154 9.51 6.35 2.72
CA VAL A 154 8.15 5.96 2.31
C VAL A 154 7.73 6.73 1.05
N ALA A 155 8.00 8.04 0.99
CA ALA A 155 7.62 8.88 -0.14
C ALA A 155 8.37 8.53 -1.44
N SER A 156 9.63 8.10 -1.35
CA SER A 156 10.45 7.70 -2.50
C SER A 156 10.16 6.27 -3.00
N ALA A 157 9.58 5.43 -2.15
CA ALA A 157 9.23 4.04 -2.46
C ALA A 157 7.82 3.86 -3.08
N LYS A 158 7.16 4.96 -3.46
CA LYS A 158 5.81 4.93 -4.07
C LYS A 158 5.75 4.04 -5.31
N ALA A 159 4.61 3.37 -5.49
CA ALA A 159 4.32 2.57 -6.66
C ALA A 159 4.34 3.41 -7.94
N VAL A 160 4.89 2.85 -9.02
CA VAL A 160 4.91 3.49 -10.33
C VAL A 160 3.52 3.36 -10.97
N GLU A 161 3.01 4.49 -11.45
CA GLU A 161 1.77 4.53 -12.22
C GLU A 161 1.98 3.89 -13.59
N LYS A 162 1.08 2.98 -13.98
CA LYS A 162 1.08 2.42 -15.32
C LYS A 162 0.80 3.54 -16.31
N LYS A 163 1.80 3.87 -17.14
CA LYS A 163 1.63 4.86 -18.20
C LYS A 163 0.69 4.30 -19.25
N GLU A 164 -0.32 5.09 -19.62
CA GLU A 164 -1.17 4.81 -20.77
C GLU A 164 -0.24 4.74 -22.00
N GLN A 165 -0.23 3.59 -22.70
CA GLN A 165 0.37 3.55 -24.03
C GLN A 165 -0.54 4.38 -24.93
N ALA A 166 -0.03 5.53 -25.38
CA ALA A 166 -0.68 6.36 -26.38
C ALA A 166 -0.79 5.64 -27.74
#